data_AF-A0A0D3KGR8-F1
#
_entry.id   AF-A0A0D3KGR8-F1
#
_cell.length_a   1.000
_cell.length_b   1.000
_cell.length_c   1.000
_cell.angle_alpha   90.00
_cell.angle_beta   90.00
_cell.angle_gamma   90.00
#
_symmetry.space_group_name_H-M   'P 1'
#
loop_
_entity.id
_entity.type
_entity.pdbx_description
1 polymer ?
#
loop_
_entity_poly.entity_id
_entity_poly.type
_entity_poly.pdbx_seq_one_letter_code
_entity_poly.pdbx_strand_id
1 'polypeptide(L)'
;MPVEDLAAAHWRRFVYLKLARRWHALWCRWSPSGELRSVFDAERAFEPTGKGCSMQVVYHYRDERGTVAEGPQSGPWHLTEEACSTPHGMLHPASPEMTTLLLPGGPSAWCMRRSPAGTPCAAELFLHHGDHLRMSAGVVHSADGTLQQLALVREDARGPWPSAAAAEGWSESCEAAAHSTADSGEGEAGGGRRLYTVEAHWDAEGGLAEVRWLVFEA
;
A
#
# COMPACT_ATOMS: atom_id res chain seq x y z
N MET A 1 -2.91 -23.87 16.77
CA MET A 1 -2.45 -24.02 15.38
C MET A 1 -0.94 -24.09 15.39
N PRO A 2 -0.29 -24.95 14.58
CA PRO A 2 1.16 -24.89 14.45
C PRO A 2 1.54 -23.50 13.95
N VAL A 3 2.61 -22.93 14.51
CA VAL A 3 3.21 -21.67 14.05
C VAL A 3 3.72 -21.94 12.64
N GLU A 4 2.91 -21.62 11.64
CA GLU A 4 3.37 -21.57 10.26
C GLU A 4 4.59 -20.63 10.23
N ASP A 5 5.65 -21.04 9.54
CA ASP A 5 6.77 -20.14 9.28
C ASP A 5 6.24 -18.87 8.60
N LEU A 6 6.18 -17.78 9.36
CA LEU A 6 5.56 -16.52 8.95
C LEU A 6 6.22 -15.97 7.68
N ALA A 7 7.53 -16.18 7.52
CA ALA A 7 8.26 -15.77 6.32
C ALA A 7 7.69 -16.46 5.08
N ALA A 8 7.66 -17.80 5.12
CA ALA A 8 7.13 -18.61 4.04
C ALA A 8 5.64 -18.33 3.80
N ALA A 9 4.89 -18.00 4.86
CA ALA A 9 3.48 -17.68 4.78
C ALA A 9 3.22 -16.34 4.04
N HIS A 10 4.01 -15.30 4.31
CA HIS A 10 3.92 -14.03 3.58
C HIS A 10 4.30 -14.21 2.11
N TRP A 11 5.44 -14.86 1.84
CA TRP A 11 5.87 -15.11 0.47
C TRP A 11 4.82 -15.86 -0.35
N ARG A 12 4.27 -16.97 0.19
CA ARG A 12 3.20 -17.74 -0.49
C ARG A 12 1.92 -16.95 -0.73
N ARG A 13 1.64 -15.92 0.07
CA ARG A 13 0.47 -15.03 -0.08
C ARG A 13 0.69 -13.92 -1.09
N PHE A 14 1.92 -13.71 -1.57
CA PHE A 14 2.21 -12.71 -2.59
C PHE A 14 1.62 -13.15 -3.94
N VAL A 15 0.44 -12.64 -4.28
CA VAL A 15 -0.35 -13.08 -5.45
C VAL A 15 0.40 -12.95 -6.78
N TYR A 16 1.33 -12.00 -6.86
CA TYR A 16 2.09 -11.72 -8.06
C TYR A 16 3.20 -12.74 -8.37
N LEU A 17 3.39 -13.75 -7.51
CA LEU A 17 4.17 -14.93 -7.86
C LEU A 17 3.50 -15.79 -8.94
N LYS A 18 2.19 -15.62 -9.15
CA LYS A 18 1.40 -16.45 -10.08
C LYS A 18 0.61 -15.63 -11.10
N LEU A 19 0.31 -14.37 -10.77
CA LEU A 19 -0.54 -13.51 -11.59
C LEU A 19 0.22 -12.27 -12.03
N ALA A 20 0.39 -12.12 -13.34
CA ALA A 20 0.86 -10.87 -13.92
C ALA A 20 -0.19 -9.78 -13.70
N ARG A 21 0.25 -8.59 -13.32
CA ARG A 21 -0.65 -7.48 -13.00
C ARG A 21 0.00 -6.14 -13.31
N ARG A 22 -0.72 -5.27 -13.99
CA ARG A 22 -0.37 -3.86 -14.14
C ARG A 22 -1.44 -3.02 -13.46
N TRP A 23 -1.03 -2.26 -12.46
CA TRP A 23 -1.88 -1.29 -11.78
C TRP A 23 -1.63 0.10 -12.34
N HIS A 24 -2.70 0.79 -12.67
CA HIS A 24 -2.69 2.20 -13.01
C HIS A 24 -3.16 2.97 -11.78
N ALA A 25 -2.30 3.85 -11.28
CA ALA A 25 -2.43 4.45 -9.97
C ALA A 25 -2.61 5.96 -10.07
N LEU A 26 -3.52 6.51 -9.26
CA LEU A 26 -3.55 7.94 -8.95
C LEU A 26 -3.08 8.13 -7.51
N TRP A 27 -1.98 8.83 -7.35
CA TRP A 27 -1.38 9.16 -6.06
C TRP A 27 -1.77 10.57 -5.67
N CYS A 28 -2.32 10.71 -4.46
CA CYS A 28 -2.61 12.00 -3.85
C CYS A 28 -1.94 12.05 -2.47
N ARG A 29 -1.31 13.19 -2.14
CA ARG A 29 -0.66 13.41 -0.84
C ARG A 29 -1.12 14.71 -0.24
N TRP A 30 -1.45 14.70 1.04
CA TRP A 30 -1.92 15.86 1.79
C TRP A 30 -1.07 16.13 3.02
N SER A 31 -1.08 17.39 3.44
CA SER A 31 -0.63 17.78 4.79
C SER A 31 -1.60 17.24 5.85
N PRO A 32 -1.22 17.31 7.15
CA PRO A 32 -2.12 16.99 8.26
C PRO A 32 -3.35 17.89 8.32
N SER A 33 -3.28 19.11 7.77
CA SER A 33 -4.41 20.05 7.68
C SER A 33 -5.37 19.75 6.52
N GLY A 34 -5.09 18.73 5.70
CA GLY A 34 -5.90 18.38 4.53
C GLY A 34 -5.56 19.17 3.27
N GLU A 35 -4.46 19.93 3.26
CA GLU A 35 -4.01 20.65 2.06
C GLU A 35 -3.34 19.66 1.09
N LEU A 36 -3.82 19.60 -0.16
CA LEU A 36 -3.22 18.75 -1.19
C LEU A 36 -1.82 19.27 -1.55
N ARG A 37 -0.80 18.45 -1.32
CA ARG A 37 0.61 18.76 -1.57
C ARG A 37 1.08 18.28 -2.93
N SER A 38 0.61 17.12 -3.37
CA SER A 38 0.98 16.59 -4.69
C SER A 38 -0.05 15.62 -5.21
N VAL A 39 -0.16 15.59 -6.54
CA VAL A 39 -0.93 14.62 -7.30
C VAL A 39 -0.13 14.18 -8.52
N PHE A 40 -0.02 12.88 -8.73
CA PHE A 40 0.67 12.30 -9.87
C PHE A 40 0.12 10.91 -10.16
N ASP A 41 0.34 10.44 -11.37
CA ASP A 41 -0.12 9.14 -11.81
C ASP A 41 1.07 8.16 -11.83
N ALA A 42 0.82 6.86 -11.70
CA ALA A 42 1.89 5.86 -11.77
C ALA A 42 1.40 4.52 -12.34
N GLU A 43 2.30 3.78 -12.96
CA GLU A 43 2.08 2.38 -13.34
C GLU A 43 2.90 1.48 -12.40
N ARG A 44 2.29 0.42 -11.85
CA ARG A 44 3.03 -0.65 -11.14
C ARG A 44 2.82 -1.98 -11.85
N ALA A 45 3.87 -2.47 -12.50
CA ALA A 45 3.85 -3.73 -13.22
C ALA A 45 4.49 -4.84 -12.38
N PHE A 46 3.82 -5.99 -12.32
CA PHE A 46 4.28 -7.21 -11.69
C PHE A 46 4.21 -8.36 -12.69
N GLU A 47 5.31 -9.10 -12.84
CA GLU A 47 5.43 -10.20 -13.79
C GLU A 47 6.05 -11.44 -13.12
N PRO A 48 5.32 -12.57 -13.03
CA PRO A 48 5.88 -13.83 -12.55
C PRO A 48 7.06 -14.29 -13.41
N THR A 49 8.18 -14.67 -12.78
CA THR A 49 9.41 -15.13 -13.46
C THR A 49 9.65 -16.63 -13.30
N GLY A 50 8.68 -17.36 -12.74
CA GLY A 50 8.80 -18.78 -12.38
C GLY A 50 9.61 -19.05 -11.10
N LYS A 51 10.57 -18.18 -10.76
CA LYS A 51 11.36 -18.21 -9.51
C LYS A 51 11.02 -17.08 -8.54
N GLY A 52 10.04 -16.24 -8.90
CA GLY A 52 9.72 -15.02 -8.18
C GLY A 52 8.86 -14.08 -9.01
N CYS A 53 9.07 -12.78 -8.84
CA CYS A 53 8.34 -11.73 -9.54
C CYS A 53 9.29 -10.61 -9.96
N SER A 54 9.17 -10.13 -11.19
CA SER A 54 9.72 -8.84 -11.60
C SER A 54 8.73 -7.74 -11.23
N MET A 55 9.22 -6.63 -10.70
CA MET A 55 8.40 -5.46 -10.39
C MET A 55 9.03 -4.22 -11.02
N GLN A 56 8.21 -3.38 -11.66
CA GLN A 56 8.62 -2.06 -12.16
C GLN A 56 7.57 -1.03 -11.80
N VAL A 57 8.01 0.20 -11.51
CA VAL A 57 7.14 1.35 -11.31
C VAL A 57 7.52 2.44 -12.28
N VAL A 58 6.53 3.05 -12.93
CA VAL A 58 6.72 4.25 -13.74
C VAL A 58 5.89 5.37 -13.11
N TYR A 59 6.51 6.52 -12.85
CA TYR A 59 5.81 7.70 -12.33
C TYR A 59 5.57 8.70 -13.45
N HIS A 60 4.40 9.32 -13.45
CA HIS A 60 3.97 10.35 -14.39
C HIS A 60 3.62 11.60 -13.59
N TYR A 61 4.63 12.43 -13.34
CA TYR A 61 4.44 13.70 -12.67
C TYR A 61 3.84 14.72 -13.63
N ARG A 62 2.96 15.57 -13.11
CA ARG A 62 2.28 16.63 -13.88
C ARG A 62 3.09 17.93 -13.97
N ASP A 63 4.26 17.96 -13.35
CA ASP A 63 5.20 19.08 -13.35
C ASP A 63 6.42 18.78 -14.22
N GLU A 64 7.44 19.62 -14.14
CA GLU A 64 8.70 19.53 -14.88
C GLU A 64 9.46 18.21 -14.75
N ARG A 65 9.16 17.39 -13.73
CA ARG A 65 9.77 16.07 -13.56
C ARG A 65 9.33 15.09 -14.64
N GLY A 66 8.13 15.27 -15.21
CA GLY A 66 7.59 14.43 -16.28
C GLY A 66 7.53 12.94 -15.92
N THR A 67 7.88 12.09 -16.87
CA THR A 67 7.86 10.63 -16.70
C THR A 67 9.20 10.12 -16.17
N VAL A 68 9.15 9.35 -15.06
CA VAL A 68 10.32 8.70 -14.45
C VAL A 68 10.10 7.18 -14.45
N ALA A 69 10.87 6.47 -15.28
CA ALA A 69 10.76 5.01 -15.45
C ALA A 69 11.97 4.22 -14.93
N GLU A 70 13.01 4.92 -14.46
CA GLU A 70 14.28 4.34 -14.01
C GLU A 70 14.68 4.88 -12.64
N GLY A 71 15.61 4.19 -11.99
CA GLY A 71 16.21 4.58 -10.72
C GLY A 71 15.69 3.81 -9.50
N PRO A 72 16.20 4.11 -8.30
CA PRO A 72 15.97 3.29 -7.10
C PRO A 72 14.51 3.17 -6.67
N GLN A 73 13.63 4.09 -7.12
CA GLN A 73 12.20 4.10 -6.82
C GLN A 73 11.33 3.53 -7.95
N SER A 74 11.93 3.19 -9.09
CA SER A 74 11.25 2.76 -10.32
C SER A 74 11.57 1.31 -10.70
N GLY A 75 12.67 0.76 -10.16
CA GLY A 75 13.14 -0.59 -10.50
C GLY A 75 13.87 -0.62 -11.85
N PRO A 76 13.87 -1.77 -12.56
CA PRO A 76 13.18 -3.01 -12.21
C PRO A 76 13.80 -3.70 -11.00
N TRP A 77 12.97 -4.37 -10.21
CA TRP A 77 13.41 -5.23 -9.10
C TRP A 77 13.04 -6.68 -9.40
N HIS A 78 13.93 -7.59 -9.02
CA HIS A 78 13.69 -9.02 -9.09
C HIS A 78 13.47 -9.57 -7.69
N LEU A 79 12.21 -9.81 -7.36
CA LEU A 79 11.80 -10.34 -6.07
C LEU A 79 11.96 -11.86 -6.08
N THR A 80 12.76 -12.40 -5.17
CA THR A 80 12.93 -13.85 -4.98
C THR A 80 12.68 -14.20 -3.52
N GLU A 81 12.34 -15.46 -3.24
CA GLU A 81 12.09 -15.92 -1.87
C GLU A 81 13.33 -15.72 -1.00
N GLU A 82 14.49 -16.13 -1.51
CA GLU A 82 15.78 -16.01 -0.82
C GLU A 82 16.15 -14.57 -0.49
N ALA A 83 15.89 -13.62 -1.40
CA ALA A 83 16.30 -12.22 -1.21
C ALA A 83 15.27 -11.40 -0.44
N CYS A 84 13.99 -11.74 -0.54
CA CYS A 84 12.91 -10.88 -0.05
C CYS A 84 12.13 -11.47 1.12
N SER A 85 12.11 -12.79 1.33
CA SER A 85 11.33 -13.42 2.40
C SER A 85 12.07 -13.34 3.73
N THR A 86 11.46 -12.71 4.74
CA THR A 86 12.02 -12.61 6.09
C THR A 86 11.00 -13.03 7.15
N PRO A 87 11.43 -13.39 8.37
CA PRO A 87 10.53 -13.68 9.48
C PRO A 87 9.54 -12.55 9.81
N HIS A 88 9.84 -11.31 9.40
CA HIS A 88 9.03 -10.11 9.65
C HIS A 88 8.25 -9.64 8.41
N GLY A 89 8.11 -10.49 7.38
CA GLY A 89 7.43 -10.15 6.12
C GLY A 89 8.39 -10.08 4.94
N MET A 90 7.87 -9.59 3.82
CA MET A 90 8.61 -9.51 2.57
C MET A 90 9.28 -8.14 2.41
N LEU A 91 10.59 -8.07 2.20
CA LEU A 91 11.30 -6.80 2.03
C LEU A 91 10.70 -5.94 0.91
N HIS A 92 10.54 -4.64 1.17
CA HIS A 92 10.07 -3.72 0.16
C HIS A 92 11.19 -3.41 -0.87
N PRO A 93 10.93 -3.55 -2.18
CA PRO A 93 11.98 -3.46 -3.19
C PRO A 93 12.68 -2.10 -3.26
N ALA A 94 11.92 -1.01 -3.07
CA ALA A 94 12.46 0.35 -3.16
C ALA A 94 12.99 0.90 -1.83
N SER A 95 12.81 0.17 -0.72
CA SER A 95 13.21 0.64 0.61
C SER A 95 13.52 -0.55 1.52
N PRO A 96 14.79 -0.87 1.79
CA PRO A 96 15.14 -1.99 2.66
C PRO A 96 14.66 -1.79 4.10
N GLU A 97 14.33 -0.58 4.52
CA GLU A 97 13.80 -0.31 5.86
C GLU A 97 12.31 -0.66 6.01
N MET A 98 11.61 -0.94 4.90
CA MET A 98 10.19 -1.30 4.90
C MET A 98 9.99 -2.80 4.67
N THR A 99 8.94 -3.35 5.28
CA THR A 99 8.46 -4.71 5.05
C THR A 99 7.02 -4.71 4.55
N THR A 100 6.70 -5.67 3.70
CA THR A 100 5.36 -5.98 3.22
C THR A 100 4.80 -7.12 4.05
N LEU A 101 3.70 -6.85 4.73
CA LEU A 101 2.93 -7.79 5.50
C LEU A 101 1.73 -8.23 4.68
N LEU A 102 1.65 -9.53 4.40
CA LEU A 102 0.57 -10.13 3.62
C LEU A 102 -0.33 -10.93 4.56
N LEU A 103 -1.54 -10.43 4.79
CA LEU A 103 -2.50 -10.99 5.75
C LEU A 103 -3.39 -12.07 5.08
N PRO A 104 -3.91 -13.03 5.84
CA PRO A 104 -4.94 -13.92 5.35
C PRO A 104 -6.15 -13.14 4.80
N GLY A 105 -6.65 -13.52 3.63
CA GLY A 105 -7.82 -12.88 3.00
C GLY A 105 -7.51 -11.74 2.04
N GLY A 106 -6.23 -11.38 1.83
CA GLY A 106 -5.83 -10.43 0.78
C GLY A 106 -5.38 -9.03 1.23
N PRO A 107 -5.81 -8.47 2.38
CA PRO A 107 -5.25 -7.22 2.87
C PRO A 107 -3.73 -7.32 3.04
N SER A 108 -3.05 -6.21 2.80
CA SER A 108 -1.61 -6.13 3.02
C SER A 108 -1.23 -4.77 3.55
N ALA A 109 -0.05 -4.68 4.16
CA ALA A 109 0.48 -3.42 4.64
C ALA A 109 1.96 -3.30 4.29
N TRP A 110 2.42 -2.08 4.04
CA TRP A 110 3.83 -1.73 4.14
C TRP A 110 4.05 -1.02 5.47
N CYS A 111 5.10 -1.38 6.19
CA CYS A 111 5.48 -0.66 7.40
C CYS A 111 6.99 -0.68 7.60
N MET A 112 7.49 0.30 8.33
CA MET A 112 8.91 0.32 8.74
C MET A 112 9.22 -0.91 9.59
N ARG A 113 10.27 -1.66 9.23
CA ARG A 113 10.80 -2.78 10.03
C ARG A 113 11.34 -2.32 11.36
N ARG A 114 11.84 -1.09 11.39
CA ARG A 114 12.39 -0.45 12.57
C ARG A 114 11.94 0.99 12.64
N SER A 115 11.60 1.46 13.82
CA SER A 115 11.30 2.86 14.09
C SER A 115 12.20 3.36 15.23
N PRO A 116 13.54 3.41 15.04
CA PRO A 116 14.43 3.87 16.08
C PRO A 116 14.08 5.31 16.50
N ALA A 117 14.27 5.61 17.78
CA ALA A 117 14.02 6.92 18.33
C ALA A 117 14.74 8.00 17.50
N GLY A 118 14.03 9.08 17.17
CA GLY A 118 14.60 10.15 16.37
C GLY A 118 14.52 9.95 14.85
N THR A 119 13.83 8.93 14.35
CA THR A 119 13.63 8.71 12.90
C THR A 119 12.16 8.74 12.48
N PRO A 120 11.85 9.25 11.26
CA PRO A 120 10.49 9.19 10.73
C PRO A 120 9.97 7.76 10.62
N CYS A 121 8.67 7.58 10.81
CA CYS A 121 7.98 6.30 10.62
C CYS A 121 6.94 6.43 9.51
N ALA A 122 6.83 5.40 8.68
CA ALA A 122 5.85 5.32 7.61
C ALA A 122 5.14 3.96 7.61
N ALA A 123 3.86 3.98 7.27
CA ALA A 123 3.07 2.79 7.03
C ALA A 123 2.06 3.05 5.91
N GLU A 124 1.67 2.02 5.19
CA GLU A 124 0.66 2.06 4.14
C GLU A 124 -0.21 0.80 4.22
N LEU A 125 -1.52 0.97 4.30
CA LEU A 125 -2.49 -0.13 4.34
C LEU A 125 -3.14 -0.29 2.98
N PHE A 126 -3.11 -1.50 2.41
CA PHE A 126 -3.74 -1.85 1.14
C PHE A 126 -5.05 -2.61 1.35
N LEU A 127 -6.09 -2.11 0.70
CA LEU A 127 -7.45 -2.63 0.71
C LEU A 127 -7.86 -3.00 -0.72
N HIS A 128 -8.32 -4.23 -0.90
CA HIS A 128 -8.74 -4.75 -2.20
C HIS A 128 -10.27 -4.75 -2.32
N HIS A 129 -10.77 -4.43 -3.51
CA HIS A 129 -12.15 -4.63 -3.93
C HIS A 129 -12.17 -5.57 -5.14
N GLY A 130 -12.31 -6.86 -4.88
CA GLY A 130 -12.12 -7.89 -5.90
C GLY A 130 -10.67 -7.94 -6.42
N ASP A 131 -10.51 -8.37 -7.67
CA ASP A 131 -9.18 -8.70 -8.23
C ASP A 131 -8.51 -7.54 -8.97
N HIS A 132 -9.28 -6.51 -9.35
CA HIS A 132 -8.81 -5.46 -10.27
C HIS A 132 -8.88 -4.06 -9.70
N LEU A 133 -9.38 -3.90 -8.47
CA LEU A 133 -9.43 -2.61 -7.79
C LEU A 133 -8.77 -2.74 -6.43
N ARG A 134 -7.90 -1.78 -6.11
CA ARG A 134 -7.40 -1.62 -4.76
C ARG A 134 -7.16 -0.16 -4.44
N MET A 135 -7.10 0.12 -3.15
CA MET A 135 -6.77 1.41 -2.60
C MET A 135 -5.75 1.22 -1.49
N SER A 136 -4.88 2.19 -1.30
CA SER A 136 -4.04 2.22 -0.12
C SER A 136 -4.01 3.59 0.54
N ALA A 137 -3.93 3.56 1.87
CA ALA A 137 -3.78 4.74 2.70
C ALA A 137 -2.42 4.72 3.37
N GLY A 138 -1.58 5.69 3.04
CA GLY A 138 -0.24 5.87 3.60
C GLY A 138 -0.22 6.98 4.64
N VAL A 139 0.57 6.79 5.68
CA VAL A 139 0.85 7.80 6.72
C VAL A 139 2.34 7.93 6.92
N VAL A 140 2.81 9.16 7.13
CA VAL A 140 4.20 9.44 7.49
C VAL A 140 4.20 10.33 8.72
N HIS A 141 4.92 9.90 9.76
CA HIS A 141 5.17 10.66 10.97
C HIS A 141 6.65 11.07 11.03
N SER A 142 6.93 12.24 11.58
CA SER A 142 8.29 12.67 11.89
C SER A 142 8.86 11.90 13.09
N ALA A 143 10.15 12.13 13.35
CA ALA A 143 10.92 11.56 14.45
C ALA A 143 10.32 11.74 15.85
N ASP A 144 9.53 12.79 16.05
CA ASP A 144 8.81 13.14 17.28
C ASP A 144 7.39 12.54 17.34
N GLY A 145 6.99 11.76 16.33
CA GLY A 145 5.65 11.19 16.22
C GLY A 145 4.60 12.14 15.65
N THR A 146 4.97 13.36 15.23
CA THR A 146 4.01 14.29 14.61
C THR A 146 3.64 13.82 13.20
N LEU A 147 2.35 13.80 12.86
CA LEU A 147 1.89 13.48 11.50
C LEU A 147 2.44 14.52 10.51
N GLN A 148 3.07 14.06 9.44
CA GLN A 148 3.66 14.90 8.39
C GLN A 148 2.90 14.81 7.07
N GLN A 149 2.41 13.62 6.73
CA GLN A 149 1.78 13.38 5.44
C GLN A 149 0.74 12.27 5.51
N LEU A 150 -0.35 12.48 4.77
CA LEU A 150 -1.31 11.44 4.40
C LEU A 150 -1.19 11.18 2.90
N ALA A 151 -1.24 9.92 2.49
CA ALA A 151 -1.26 9.52 1.09
C ALA A 151 -2.47 8.63 0.83
N LEU A 152 -3.09 8.81 -0.33
CA LEU A 152 -4.10 7.90 -0.85
C LEU A 152 -3.66 7.49 -2.25
N VAL A 153 -3.57 6.19 -2.47
CA VAL A 153 -3.32 5.62 -3.79
C VAL A 153 -4.54 4.83 -4.18
N ARG A 154 -5.10 5.12 -5.35
CA ARG A 154 -6.15 4.31 -5.96
C ARG A 154 -5.55 3.59 -7.14
N GLU A 155 -5.88 2.33 -7.33
CA GLU A 155 -5.29 1.47 -8.37
C GLU A 155 -6.33 0.63 -9.10
N ASP A 156 -6.27 0.67 -10.44
CA ASP A 156 -7.12 -0.10 -11.35
C ASP A 156 -6.25 -0.94 -12.30
N ALA A 157 -6.67 -2.18 -12.53
CA ALA A 157 -6.01 -3.11 -13.44
C ALA A 157 -6.97 -3.71 -14.49
N ARG A 158 -8.08 -3.03 -14.82
CA ARG A 158 -9.09 -3.49 -15.81
C ARG A 158 -8.79 -3.03 -17.24
N GLY A 159 -8.16 -1.87 -17.41
CA GLY A 159 -7.96 -1.23 -18.72
C GLY A 159 -6.49 -1.05 -19.10
N PRO A 160 -6.21 -0.61 -20.34
CA PRO A 160 -4.89 -0.11 -20.74
C PRO A 160 -4.58 1.23 -20.04
N TRP A 161 -3.33 1.70 -20.15
CA TRP A 161 -2.95 3.03 -19.68
C TRP A 161 -3.36 4.12 -20.69
N PRO A 162 -3.85 5.29 -20.23
CA PRO A 162 -4.35 5.56 -18.88
C PRO A 162 -5.61 4.72 -18.62
N SER A 163 -5.78 4.24 -17.37
CA SER A 163 -7.02 3.52 -17.01
C SER A 163 -8.20 4.40 -17.40
N ALA A 164 -9.06 3.91 -18.30
CA ALA A 164 -10.19 4.71 -18.74
C ALA A 164 -10.99 5.13 -17.51
N ALA A 165 -11.09 6.44 -17.27
CA ALA A 165 -11.91 7.06 -16.22
C ALA A 165 -13.40 6.65 -16.24
N ALA A 166 -13.79 5.76 -17.16
CA ALA A 166 -15.13 5.29 -17.44
C ALA A 166 -15.44 3.87 -16.90
N ALA A 167 -14.49 3.16 -16.31
CA ALA A 167 -14.83 1.92 -15.62
C ALA A 167 -15.50 2.27 -14.28
N GLU A 168 -16.82 2.12 -14.21
CA GLU A 168 -17.66 2.36 -13.02
C GLU A 168 -16.88 2.15 -11.71
N GLY A 169 -16.81 3.21 -10.89
CA GLY A 169 -16.10 3.21 -9.60
C GLY A 169 -14.72 3.88 -9.57
N TRP A 170 -14.16 4.32 -10.71
CA TRP A 170 -12.89 5.06 -10.75
C TRP A 170 -13.11 6.58 -10.70
N SER A 171 -12.89 7.19 -9.54
CA SER A 171 -12.89 8.65 -9.38
C SER A 171 -11.46 9.17 -9.54
N GLU A 172 -11.24 10.13 -10.44
CA GLU A 172 -10.00 10.93 -10.52
C GLU A 172 -9.94 12.04 -9.47
N SER A 173 -10.96 12.17 -8.61
CA SER A 173 -11.05 13.28 -7.66
C SER A 173 -9.89 13.25 -6.68
N CYS A 174 -9.14 14.34 -6.59
CA CYS A 174 -8.15 14.58 -5.54
C CYS A 174 -8.73 15.37 -4.35
N GLU A 175 -10.05 15.55 -4.30
CA GLU A 175 -10.73 16.26 -3.23
C GLU A 175 -10.83 15.39 -1.97
N ALA A 176 -10.35 15.91 -0.84
CA ALA A 176 -10.65 15.35 0.45
C ALA A 176 -12.03 15.85 0.89
N ALA A 177 -13.09 15.15 0.52
CA ALA A 177 -14.42 15.49 1.03
C ALA A 177 -14.46 15.14 2.52
N ALA A 178 -14.53 16.14 3.39
CA ALA A 178 -14.94 15.94 4.77
C ALA A 178 -16.41 15.50 4.75
N HIS A 179 -16.67 14.20 4.76
CA HIS A 179 -18.00 13.72 5.08
C HIS A 179 -18.21 13.98 6.57
N SER A 180 -18.96 15.02 6.90
CA SER A 180 -19.52 15.15 8.24
C SER A 180 -20.37 13.90 8.49
N THR A 181 -20.02 13.14 9.51
CA THR A 181 -20.82 12.01 10.01
C THR A 181 -22.22 12.45 10.48
N ALA A 182 -22.52 13.75 10.50
CA ALA A 182 -23.79 14.33 10.85
C ALA A 182 -24.93 14.07 9.83
N ASP A 183 -24.62 13.59 8.63
CA ASP A 183 -25.63 13.45 7.55
C ASP A 183 -25.69 12.04 6.93
N SER A 184 -25.29 11.00 7.67
CA SER A 184 -25.72 9.64 7.30
C SER A 184 -27.18 9.46 7.72
N GLY A 185 -28.08 10.03 6.92
CA GLY A 185 -29.46 9.58 6.88
C GLY A 185 -29.48 8.06 6.73
N GLU A 186 -30.45 7.43 7.39
CA GLU A 186 -30.74 5.99 7.36
C GLU A 186 -31.06 5.54 5.92
N GLY A 187 -30.03 5.44 5.09
CA GLY A 187 -30.05 4.67 3.86
C GLY A 187 -29.45 3.31 4.20
N GLU A 188 -30.27 2.27 4.14
CA GLU A 188 -29.83 0.88 4.24
C GLU A 188 -28.81 0.56 3.14
N ALA A 189 -27.54 0.84 3.38
CA ALA A 189 -26.45 0.18 2.71
C ALA A 189 -26.38 -1.23 3.30
N GLY A 190 -27.06 -2.19 2.67
CA GLY A 190 -27.10 -3.61 3.05
C GLY A 190 -25.76 -4.36 2.94
N GLY A 191 -24.63 -3.67 3.10
CA GLY A 191 -23.30 -4.27 3.22
C GLY A 191 -22.67 -3.82 4.53
N GLY A 192 -22.44 -4.75 5.45
CA GLY A 192 -21.82 -4.48 6.74
C GLY A 192 -20.51 -3.68 6.57
N ARG A 193 -20.30 -2.68 7.43
CA ARG A 193 -19.10 -1.86 7.36
C ARG A 193 -17.95 -2.67 7.97
N ARG A 194 -16.88 -2.86 7.21
CA ARG A 194 -15.66 -3.49 7.72
C ARG A 194 -14.63 -2.43 8.06
N LEU A 195 -14.32 -2.25 9.34
CA LEU A 195 -13.18 -1.45 9.78
C LEU A 195 -11.95 -2.36 9.84
N TYR A 196 -10.92 -1.98 9.09
CA TYR A 196 -9.63 -2.64 9.13
C TYR A 196 -8.66 -1.78 9.93
N THR A 197 -8.15 -2.31 11.04
CA THR A 197 -7.04 -1.72 11.78
C THR A 197 -5.82 -2.59 11.58
N VAL A 198 -4.67 -1.98 11.30
CA VAL A 198 -3.35 -2.62 11.40
C VAL A 198 -2.55 -1.82 12.41
N GLU A 199 -2.15 -2.47 13.49
CA GLU A 199 -1.28 -1.91 14.52
C GLU A 199 0.09 -2.58 14.40
N ALA A 200 1.12 -1.81 14.08
CA ALA A 200 2.50 -2.25 14.21
C ALA A 200 3.03 -1.78 15.57
N HIS A 201 3.63 -2.69 16.33
CA HIS A 201 4.23 -2.45 17.64
C HIS A 201 5.73 -2.75 17.54
N TRP A 202 6.56 -1.85 18.05
CA TRP A 202 8.02 -2.00 18.07
C TRP A 202 8.52 -2.27 19.50
N ASP A 203 9.59 -3.05 19.62
CA ASP A 203 10.27 -3.32 20.89
C ASP A 203 11.06 -2.09 21.41
N ALA A 204 11.66 -2.23 22.59
CA ALA A 204 12.44 -1.15 23.21
C ALA A 204 13.68 -0.77 22.39
N GLU A 205 14.17 -1.69 21.57
CA GLU A 205 15.29 -1.53 20.64
C GLU A 205 14.84 -0.96 19.28
N GLY A 206 13.54 -0.73 19.09
CA GLY A 206 12.93 -0.17 17.89
C GLY A 206 12.73 -1.16 16.75
N GLY A 207 12.85 -2.47 16.98
CA GLY A 207 12.52 -3.54 16.04
C GLY A 207 11.03 -3.88 16.01
N LEU A 208 10.48 -4.24 14.84
CA LEU A 208 9.07 -4.64 14.71
C LEU A 208 8.82 -5.92 15.52
N ALA A 209 8.14 -5.77 16.65
CA ALA A 209 7.90 -6.83 17.63
C ALA A 209 6.60 -7.58 17.35
N GLU A 210 5.55 -6.84 17.00
CA GLU A 210 4.21 -7.41 16.79
C GLU A 210 3.45 -6.61 15.74
N VAL A 211 2.65 -7.30 14.92
CA VAL A 211 1.64 -6.65 14.08
C VAL A 211 0.31 -7.27 14.42
N ARG A 212 -0.60 -6.45 14.93
CA ARG A 212 -2.00 -6.83 15.15
C ARG A 212 -2.83 -6.31 14.00
N TRP A 213 -3.83 -7.08 13.61
CA TRP A 213 -4.87 -6.56 12.73
C TRP A 213 -6.23 -6.94 13.28
N LEU A 214 -7.15 -6.00 13.21
CA LEU A 214 -8.53 -6.17 13.64
C LEU A 214 -9.42 -5.86 12.45
N VAL A 215 -10.34 -6.78 12.18
CA VAL A 215 -11.44 -6.53 11.25
C VAL A 215 -12.69 -6.46 12.11
N PHE A 216 -13.24 -5.25 12.28
CA PHE A 216 -14.56 -5.11 12.89
C PHE A 216 -15.59 -5.23 11.78
N GLU A 217 -16.51 -6.18 11.91
CA GLU A 217 -17.74 -6.19 11.13
C GLU A 217 -18.80 -5.42 11.93
N ALA A 218 -19.26 -4.30 11.38
CA ALA A 218 -20.37 -3.51 11.92
C ALA A 218 -21.64 -3.74 11.10
#